data_AF-A0A101F2E1-F1
#
_entry.id   AF-A0A101F2E1-F1
#
_cell.length_a   1.000
_cell.length_b   1.000
_cell.length_c   1.000
_cell.angle_alpha   90.00
_cell.angle_beta   90.00
_cell.angle_gamma   90.00
#
_symmetry.space_group_name_H-M   'P 1'
#
loop_
_entity.id
_entity.type
_entity.pdbx_description
1 polymer ?
#
loop_
_entity_poly.entity_id
_entity_poly.type
_entity_poly.pdbx_seq_one_letter_code
_entity_poly.pdbx_strand_id
1 'polypeptide(L)'
;MYMVEPLVKKAYETEKKAASSYTDGLARIRGQGLRYTKVEEIVGRIAVDTIIHKHLMEAILNAQKELEKLAGEGPIEEIKEIELAPEQKALVKRFAEMHLEIERDMIETYQKMVDKMTHPLFKGLAEALVKNEQEHHKLLAELIEKYKE
;
A
#
# COMPACT_ATOMS: atom_id res chain seq x y z
N MET A 1 1.04 4.62 15.06
CA MET A 1 0.70 3.40 14.29
C MET A 1 -0.06 2.34 15.12
N TYR A 2 0.31 2.14 16.40
CA TYR A 2 -0.25 1.10 17.29
C TYR A 2 -1.79 1.09 17.50
N MET A 3 -2.49 2.22 17.32
CA MET A 3 -3.93 2.28 17.62
C MET A 3 -4.82 1.62 16.55
N VAL A 4 -4.30 1.41 15.34
CA VAL A 4 -5.12 0.96 14.20
C VAL A 4 -4.99 -0.55 13.96
N GLU A 5 -3.91 -1.18 14.42
CA GLU A 5 -3.66 -2.62 14.25
C GLU A 5 -4.83 -3.50 14.76
N PRO A 6 -5.44 -3.26 15.95
CA PRO A 6 -6.60 -4.05 16.38
C PRO A 6 -7.81 -3.89 15.46
N LEU A 7 -7.99 -2.72 14.84
CA LEU A 7 -9.07 -2.44 13.91
C LEU A 7 -8.84 -3.14 12.57
N VAL A 8 -7.62 -3.11 12.03
CA VAL A 8 -7.25 -3.82 10.80
C VAL A 8 -7.39 -5.32 11.00
N LYS A 9 -6.96 -5.84 12.16
CA LYS A 9 -7.12 -7.26 12.49
C LYS A 9 -8.59 -7.67 12.55
N LYS A 10 -9.43 -6.86 13.18
CA LYS A 10 -10.88 -7.09 13.21
C LYS A 10 -11.48 -7.06 11.81
N ALA A 11 -11.08 -6.10 10.97
CA ALA A 11 -11.53 -6.00 9.58
C ALA A 11 -11.11 -7.23 8.78
N TYR A 12 -9.84 -7.65 8.84
CA TYR A 12 -9.34 -8.87 8.21
C TYR A 12 -10.17 -10.10 8.60
N GLU A 13 -10.38 -10.35 9.89
CA GLU A 13 -11.14 -11.51 10.36
C GLU A 13 -12.61 -11.48 9.90
N THR A 14 -13.18 -10.27 9.78
CA THR A 14 -14.55 -10.09 9.30
C THR A 14 -14.64 -10.37 7.80
N GLU A 15 -13.77 -9.74 7.01
CA GLU A 15 -13.70 -9.90 5.56
C GLU A 15 -13.34 -11.35 5.16
N LYS A 16 -12.48 -12.01 5.94
CA LYS A 16 -12.14 -13.44 5.75
C LYS A 16 -13.37 -14.35 5.88
N LYS A 17 -14.18 -14.15 6.93
CA LYS A 17 -15.43 -14.90 7.14
C LYS A 17 -16.45 -14.58 6.05
N ALA A 18 -16.58 -13.30 5.69
CA ALA A 18 -17.49 -12.85 4.65
C ALA A 18 -17.10 -13.42 3.28
N ALA A 19 -15.82 -13.47 2.93
CA ALA A 19 -15.34 -14.00 1.67
C ALA A 19 -15.70 -15.48 1.52
N SER A 20 -15.52 -16.29 2.57
CA SER A 20 -15.97 -17.69 2.58
C SER A 20 -17.49 -17.79 2.42
N SER A 21 -18.26 -16.98 3.16
CA SER A 21 -19.72 -16.99 3.08
C SER A 21 -20.25 -16.61 1.70
N TYR A 22 -19.71 -15.56 1.07
CA TYR A 22 -20.13 -15.12 -0.26
C TYR A 22 -19.70 -16.09 -1.36
N THR A 23 -18.52 -16.72 -1.26
CA THR A 23 -18.09 -17.73 -2.24
C THR A 23 -18.96 -19.00 -2.16
N ASP A 24 -19.26 -19.49 -0.96
CA ASP A 24 -20.19 -20.60 -0.75
C ASP A 24 -21.61 -20.24 -1.21
N GLY A 25 -22.08 -19.04 -0.86
CA GLY A 25 -23.38 -18.52 -1.28
C GLY A 25 -23.52 -18.42 -2.79
N LEU A 26 -22.49 -17.93 -3.48
CA LEU A 26 -22.45 -17.85 -4.94
C LEU A 26 -22.52 -19.24 -5.58
N ALA A 27 -21.84 -20.23 -5.01
CA ALA A 27 -21.93 -21.62 -5.49
C ALA A 27 -23.36 -22.18 -5.34
N ARG A 28 -24.04 -21.88 -4.22
CA ARG A 28 -25.44 -22.28 -4.01
C ARG A 28 -26.40 -21.60 -4.97
N ILE A 29 -26.27 -20.29 -5.18
CA ILE A 29 -27.07 -19.51 -6.14
C ILE A 29 -26.98 -20.14 -7.53
N ARG A 30 -25.75 -20.45 -7.98
CA ARG A 30 -25.52 -21.14 -9.25
C ARG A 30 -26.20 -22.52 -9.29
N GLY A 31 -26.10 -23.29 -8.20
CA GLY A 31 -26.73 -24.61 -8.08
C GLY A 31 -28.25 -24.59 -8.06
N GLN A 32 -28.87 -23.47 -7.66
CA GLN A 32 -30.32 -23.27 -7.66
C GLN A 32 -30.89 -22.77 -9.00
N GLY A 33 -30.08 -22.81 -10.07
CA GLY A 33 -30.52 -22.38 -11.40
C GLY A 33 -30.52 -20.86 -11.60
N LEU A 34 -29.97 -20.08 -10.66
CA LEU A 34 -29.86 -18.62 -10.78
C LEU A 34 -28.61 -18.18 -11.55
N ARG A 35 -28.04 -19.05 -12.37
CA ARG A 35 -26.87 -18.72 -13.19
C ARG A 35 -27.26 -17.72 -14.28
N TYR A 36 -26.36 -16.77 -14.57
CA TYR A 36 -26.54 -15.66 -15.50
C TYR A 36 -27.69 -14.71 -15.13
N THR A 37 -28.15 -14.76 -13.88
CA THR A 37 -29.17 -13.84 -13.37
C THR A 37 -28.54 -12.58 -12.78
N LYS A 38 -29.37 -11.54 -12.60
CA LYS A 38 -28.97 -10.32 -11.88
C LYS A 38 -28.55 -10.61 -10.44
N VAL A 39 -29.12 -11.65 -9.83
CA VAL A 39 -28.78 -12.09 -8.47
C VAL A 39 -27.35 -12.63 -8.43
N GLU A 40 -26.97 -13.51 -9.37
CA GLU A 40 -25.58 -13.98 -9.47
C GLU A 40 -24.63 -12.80 -9.68
N GLU A 41 -24.97 -11.87 -10.57
CA GLU A 41 -24.13 -10.70 -10.87
C GLU A 41 -23.86 -9.85 -9.61
N ILE A 42 -24.91 -9.52 -8.85
CA ILE A 42 -24.80 -8.70 -7.64
C ILE A 42 -23.97 -9.42 -6.58
N VAL A 43 -24.30 -10.69 -6.29
CA VAL A 43 -23.58 -11.46 -5.27
C VAL A 43 -22.12 -11.71 -5.69
N GLY A 44 -21.88 -11.93 -6.98
CA GLY A 44 -20.54 -12.07 -7.54
C GLY A 44 -19.69 -10.82 -7.37
N ARG A 45 -20.25 -9.62 -7.61
CA ARG A 45 -19.54 -8.35 -7.38
C ARG A 45 -19.15 -8.17 -5.91
N ILE A 46 -20.09 -8.41 -5.00
CA ILE A 46 -19.82 -8.33 -3.55
C ILE A 46 -18.73 -9.33 -3.15
N ALA A 47 -18.82 -10.57 -3.65
CA ALA A 47 -17.81 -11.59 -3.37
C ALA A 47 -16.40 -11.15 -3.82
N VAL A 48 -16.28 -10.53 -5.00
CA VAL A 48 -15.02 -9.98 -5.51
C VAL A 48 -14.48 -8.88 -4.59
N ASP A 49 -15.30 -7.89 -4.23
CA ASP A 49 -14.89 -6.80 -3.34
C ASP A 49 -14.43 -7.33 -1.97
N THR A 50 -15.20 -8.24 -1.37
CA THR A 50 -14.86 -8.86 -0.07
C THR A 50 -13.54 -9.65 -0.13
N ILE A 51 -13.25 -10.35 -1.24
CA ILE A 51 -11.97 -11.03 -1.42
C ILE A 51 -10.82 -10.02 -1.50
N ILE A 52 -11.01 -8.92 -2.22
CA ILE A 52 -10.02 -7.84 -2.33
C ILE A 52 -9.75 -7.24 -0.95
N HIS A 53 -10.79 -6.88 -0.20
CA HIS A 53 -10.65 -6.30 1.14
C HIS A 53 -9.89 -7.22 2.09
N LYS A 54 -10.24 -8.53 2.11
CA LYS A 54 -9.53 -9.52 2.91
C LYS A 54 -8.01 -9.48 2.65
N HIS A 55 -7.60 -9.48 1.39
CA HIS A 55 -6.17 -9.47 1.03
C HIS A 55 -5.50 -8.13 1.31
N LEU A 56 -6.19 -7.00 1.13
CA LEU A 56 -5.66 -5.70 1.51
C LEU A 56 -5.41 -5.59 3.02
N MET A 57 -6.37 -6.04 3.85
CA MET A 57 -6.19 -6.01 5.31
C MET A 57 -5.05 -6.93 5.75
N GLU A 58 -4.89 -8.09 5.11
CA GLU A 58 -3.75 -8.99 5.36
C GLU A 58 -2.42 -8.35 5.03
N ALA A 59 -2.33 -7.67 3.88
CA ALA A 59 -1.13 -6.94 3.48
C ALA A 59 -0.78 -5.82 4.48
N ILE A 60 -1.79 -5.06 4.94
CA ILE A 60 -1.60 -4.02 5.96
C ILE A 60 -1.09 -4.62 7.28
N LEU A 61 -1.66 -5.74 7.74
CA LEU A 61 -1.21 -6.42 8.97
C LEU A 61 0.24 -6.88 8.86
N ASN A 62 0.64 -7.41 7.71
CA ASN A 62 2.01 -7.87 7.50
C ASN A 62 2.98 -6.68 7.46
N ALA A 63 2.62 -5.60 6.77
CA ALA A 63 3.38 -4.36 6.77
C ALA A 63 3.53 -3.78 8.19
N GLN A 64 2.46 -3.76 8.99
CA GLN A 64 2.50 -3.28 10.38
C GLN A 64 3.51 -4.07 11.23
N LYS A 65 3.51 -5.40 11.13
CA LYS A 65 4.47 -6.27 11.84
C LYS A 65 5.92 -6.05 11.43
N GLU A 66 6.17 -5.71 10.16
CA GLU A 66 7.51 -5.41 9.67
C GLU A 66 7.97 -4.03 10.16
N LEU A 67 7.09 -3.04 10.10
CA LEU A 67 7.37 -1.68 10.58
C LEU A 67 7.65 -1.65 12.09
N GLU A 68 6.99 -2.49 12.88
CA GLU A 68 7.30 -2.65 14.31
C GLU A 68 8.73 -3.13 14.58
N LYS A 69 9.30 -3.94 13.69
CA LYS A 69 10.70 -4.39 13.81
C LYS A 69 11.68 -3.28 13.44
N LEU A 70 11.29 -2.39 12.55
CA LEU A 70 12.08 -1.22 12.15
C LEU A 70 12.04 -0.11 13.21
N ALA A 71 11.00 -0.04 14.04
CA ALA A 71 10.85 0.92 15.13
C ALA A 71 11.81 0.72 16.33
N GLY A 72 12.98 0.11 16.12
CA GLY A 72 14.06 0.05 17.10
C GLY A 72 14.68 1.44 17.33
N GLU A 73 14.97 1.75 18.60
CA GLU A 73 15.26 3.09 19.17
C GLU A 73 14.08 4.07 19.24
N GLY A 74 12.90 3.58 19.64
CA GLY A 74 11.81 4.44 20.12
C GLY A 74 11.27 5.42 19.07
N PRO A 75 10.44 6.41 19.46
CA PRO A 75 10.17 7.53 18.57
C PRO A 75 11.49 8.20 18.19
N ILE A 76 11.61 8.72 16.97
CA ILE A 76 12.72 9.61 16.58
C ILE A 76 12.72 10.78 17.56
N GLU A 77 13.53 10.68 18.61
CA GLU A 77 13.66 11.69 19.65
C GLU A 77 14.44 12.85 19.06
N GLU A 78 13.69 13.84 18.57
CA GLU A 78 14.16 15.11 18.03
C GLU A 78 15.05 14.97 16.77
N ILE A 79 14.64 15.64 15.69
CA ILE A 79 15.52 15.86 14.54
C ILE A 79 16.67 16.75 15.02
N LYS A 80 17.79 16.14 15.40
CA LYS A 80 19.02 16.88 15.70
C LYS A 80 19.67 17.25 14.39
N GLU A 81 19.82 18.55 14.14
CA GLU A 81 20.70 19.03 13.08
C GLU A 81 22.14 18.72 13.47
N ILE A 82 22.63 17.56 13.02
CA ILE A 82 24.02 17.17 13.17
C ILE A 82 24.75 17.66 11.91
N GLU A 83 25.86 18.37 12.12
CA GLU A 83 26.75 18.72 11.02
C GLU A 83 27.46 17.45 10.53
N LEU A 84 27.22 17.09 9.27
CA LEU A 84 27.79 15.89 8.65
C LEU A 84 29.21 16.17 8.13
N ALA A 85 30.12 15.22 8.37
CA ALA A 85 31.44 15.24 7.76
C ALA A 85 31.34 15.12 6.22
N PRO A 86 32.34 15.59 5.44
CA PRO A 86 32.30 15.54 3.97
C PRO A 86 32.02 14.14 3.40
N GLU A 87 32.60 13.10 3.99
CA GLU A 87 32.39 11.71 3.58
C GLU A 87 30.93 11.26 3.82
N GLN A 88 30.32 11.69 4.92
CA GLN A 88 28.92 11.39 5.23
C GLN A 88 27.98 12.14 4.28
N LYS A 89 28.28 13.41 3.97
CA LYS A 89 27.53 14.19 2.96
C LYS A 89 27.55 13.50 1.59
N ALA A 90 28.71 13.06 1.14
CA ALA A 90 28.87 12.34 -0.13
C ALA A 90 28.09 11.02 -0.15
N LEU A 91 28.11 10.27 0.96
CA LEU A 91 27.33 9.04 1.10
C LEU A 91 25.82 9.30 1.00
N VAL A 92 25.32 10.28 1.75
CA VAL A 92 23.90 10.66 1.75
C VAL A 92 23.46 11.12 0.36
N LYS A 93 24.26 11.95 -0.30
CA LYS A 93 23.98 12.41 -1.67
C LYS A 93 23.89 11.23 -2.64
N ARG A 94 24.88 10.34 -2.64
CA ARG A 94 24.87 9.16 -3.52
C ARG A 94 23.68 8.24 -3.25
N PHE A 95 23.34 8.04 -1.97
CA PHE A 95 22.15 7.29 -1.58
C PHE A 95 20.89 7.92 -2.16
N ALA A 96 20.75 9.24 -2.03
CA ALA A 96 19.60 9.98 -2.53
C ALA A 96 19.50 9.95 -4.06
N GLU A 97 20.62 10.12 -4.78
CA GLU A 97 20.68 10.05 -6.25
C GLU A 97 20.24 8.66 -6.75
N MET A 98 20.73 7.58 -6.13
CA MET A 98 20.33 6.21 -6.49
C MET A 98 18.82 5.97 -6.29
N HIS A 99 18.26 6.47 -5.19
CA HIS A 99 16.84 6.26 -4.91
C HIS A 99 15.94 7.18 -5.74
N LEU A 100 16.41 8.35 -6.17
CA LEU A 100 15.64 9.25 -7.01
C LEU A 100 15.32 8.62 -8.39
N GLU A 101 16.23 7.82 -8.93
CA GLU A 101 15.96 7.02 -10.15
C GLU A 101 14.89 5.96 -9.89
N ILE A 102 14.96 5.26 -8.75
CA ILE A 102 13.97 4.26 -8.35
C ILE A 102 12.59 4.91 -8.21
N GLU A 103 12.49 6.06 -7.52
CA GLU A 103 11.21 6.76 -7.35
C GLU A 103 10.61 7.18 -8.69
N ARG A 104 11.43 7.66 -9.64
CA ARG A 104 10.95 8.00 -10.98
C ARG A 104 10.36 6.79 -11.70
N ASP A 105 11.06 5.67 -11.67
CA ASP A 105 10.61 4.42 -12.32
C ASP A 105 9.31 3.90 -11.66
N MET A 106 9.19 4.04 -10.34
CA MET A 106 7.97 3.67 -9.60
C MET A 106 6.79 4.59 -9.92
N ILE A 107 7.00 5.91 -10.00
CA ILE A 107 5.97 6.89 -10.42
C ILE A 107 5.43 6.51 -11.81
N GLU A 108 6.31 6.26 -12.77
CA GLU A 108 5.90 5.87 -14.13
C GLU A 108 5.13 4.54 -14.14
N THR A 109 5.57 3.58 -13.34
CA THR A 109 4.95 2.26 -13.25
C THR A 109 3.55 2.34 -12.63
N TYR A 110 3.41 3.04 -11.51
CA TYR A 110 2.12 3.24 -10.87
C TYR A 110 1.18 4.08 -11.74
N GLN A 111 1.68 5.07 -12.48
CA GLN A 111 0.85 5.82 -13.43
C GLN A 111 0.27 4.90 -14.53
N LYS A 112 1.10 4.01 -15.09
CA LYS A 112 0.64 2.98 -16.05
C LYS A 112 -0.38 2.04 -15.43
N MET A 113 -0.29 1.76 -14.13
CA MET A 113 -1.32 0.99 -13.40
C MET A 113 -2.63 1.76 -13.31
N VAL A 114 -2.61 3.05 -12.93
CA VAL A 114 -3.79 3.92 -12.88
C VAL A 114 -4.54 3.93 -14.21
N ASP A 115 -3.81 4.00 -15.32
CA ASP A 115 -4.39 4.07 -16.67
C ASP A 115 -5.06 2.75 -17.11
N LYS A 116 -4.57 1.62 -16.61
CA LYS A 116 -5.01 0.27 -17.03
C LYS A 116 -5.97 -0.40 -16.06
N MET A 117 -6.01 0.02 -14.80
CA MET A 117 -6.85 -0.60 -13.78
C MET A 117 -8.33 -0.27 -13.98
N THR A 118 -9.14 -1.32 -14.01
CA THR A 118 -10.60 -1.20 -14.16
C THR A 118 -11.34 -1.23 -12.82
N HIS A 119 -10.73 -1.82 -11.78
CA HIS A 119 -11.33 -1.90 -10.45
C HIS A 119 -11.13 -0.59 -9.68
N PRO A 120 -12.19 0.09 -9.20
CA PRO A 120 -12.07 1.40 -8.55
C PRO A 120 -11.13 1.42 -7.34
N LEU A 121 -11.20 0.40 -6.48
CA LEU A 121 -10.32 0.29 -5.31
C LEU A 121 -8.84 0.20 -5.69
N PHE A 122 -8.49 -0.61 -6.69
CA PHE A 122 -7.10 -0.74 -7.12
C PHE A 122 -6.60 0.53 -7.81
N LYS A 123 -7.45 1.16 -8.62
CA LYS A 123 -7.13 2.45 -9.23
C LYS A 123 -6.85 3.51 -8.16
N GLY A 124 -7.71 3.63 -7.16
CA GLY A 124 -7.51 4.56 -6.04
C GLY A 124 -6.23 4.27 -5.24
N LEU A 125 -5.89 3.00 -5.02
CA LEU A 125 -4.62 2.62 -4.39
C LEU A 125 -3.42 3.03 -5.26
N ALA A 126 -3.45 2.78 -6.56
CA ALA A 126 -2.38 3.16 -7.47
C ALA A 126 -2.20 4.69 -7.53
N GLU A 127 -3.29 5.46 -7.54
CA GLU A 127 -3.25 6.92 -7.48
C GLU A 127 -2.61 7.43 -6.18
N ALA A 128 -2.91 6.78 -5.05
CA ALA A 128 -2.28 7.10 -3.77
C ALA A 128 -0.77 6.79 -3.78
N LEU A 129 -0.38 5.66 -4.38
CA LEU A 129 1.04 5.29 -4.53
C LEU A 129 1.79 6.29 -5.41
N VAL A 130 1.24 6.71 -6.55
CA VAL A 130 1.86 7.76 -7.41
C VAL A 130 2.17 9.02 -6.60
N LYS A 131 1.20 9.51 -5.82
CA LYS A 131 1.38 10.73 -5.00
C LYS A 131 2.46 10.54 -3.94
N ASN A 132 2.53 9.35 -3.34
CA ASN A 132 3.51 9.04 -2.31
C ASN A 132 4.94 9.03 -2.89
N GLU A 133 5.16 8.38 -4.04
CA GLU A 133 6.49 8.36 -4.66
C GLU A 133 6.89 9.74 -5.20
N GLN A 134 5.94 10.58 -5.62
CA GLN A 134 6.21 11.99 -5.95
C GLN A 134 6.72 12.79 -4.73
N GLU A 135 6.18 12.53 -3.54
CA GLU A 135 6.65 13.13 -2.30
C GLU A 135 8.05 12.62 -1.93
N HIS A 136 8.28 11.30 -2.01
CA HIS A 136 9.61 10.72 -1.81
C HIS A 136 10.65 11.33 -2.75
N HIS A 137 10.35 11.39 -4.05
CA HIS A 137 11.21 11.99 -5.05
C HIS A 137 11.55 13.45 -4.72
N LYS A 138 10.57 14.24 -4.26
CA LYS A 138 10.79 15.62 -3.83
C LYS A 138 11.74 15.69 -2.63
N LEU A 139 11.52 14.88 -1.60
CA LEU A 139 12.35 14.86 -0.40
C LEU A 139 13.80 14.45 -0.72
N LEU A 140 14.00 13.45 -1.59
CA LEU A 140 15.33 13.04 -2.04
C LEU A 140 16.03 14.15 -2.85
N ALA A 141 15.29 14.87 -3.71
CA ALA A 141 15.84 15.99 -4.47
C ALA A 141 16.29 17.14 -3.53
N GLU A 142 15.50 17.46 -2.50
CA GLU A 142 15.87 18.45 -1.48
C GLU A 142 17.12 18.02 -0.70
N LEU A 143 17.26 16.71 -0.42
CA LEU A 143 18.44 16.15 0.26
C LEU A 143 19.71 16.26 -0.59
N ILE A 144 19.61 16.00 -1.90
CA ILE A 144 20.73 16.16 -2.85
C ILE A 144 21.17 17.62 -2.91
N GLU A 145 20.22 18.56 -2.98
CA GLU A 145 20.54 19.98 -3.06
C GLU A 145 21.21 20.48 -1.77
N LYS A 146 20.74 20.02 -0.61
CA LYS A 146 21.32 20.37 0.70
C LYS A 146 22.79 19.95 0.84
N TYR A 147 23.21 18.89 0.16
CA TYR A 147 24.56 18.32 0.27
C TYR A 147 25.34 18.35 -1.06
N LYS A 148 25.02 19.32 -1.92
CA LYS A 148 25.66 19.49 -3.24
C LYS A 148 27.09 20.05 -3.15
N GLU A 149 27.48 20.55 -1.98
CA GLU A 149 28.79 21.14 -1.63
C GLU A 149 29.53 20.38 -0.53
#